data_AF-A0A9X2C365-F1
#
_entry.id   AF-A0A9X2C365-F1
#
_cell.length_a   1.000
_cell.length_b   1.000
_cell.length_c   1.000
_cell.angle_alpha   90.00
_cell.angle_beta   90.00
_cell.angle_gamma   90.00
#
_symmetry.space_group_name_H-M   'P 1'
#
loop_
_entity.id
_entity.type
_entity.pdbx_description
1 polymer ?
#
loop_
_entity_poly.entity_id
_entity_poly.type
_entity_poly.pdbx_seq_one_letter_code
_entity_poly.pdbx_strand_id
1 'polypeptide(L)'
;MIVCVCHRVSDRDIEREVRHGCASFEELQDELRVATACGRCHDCARDTFDVARACRPTAAETLAANAARVIPIAALATAPLAA
;
A
#
# COMPACT_ATOMS: atom_id res chain seq x y z
N MET A 1 -7.79 0.28 -11.83
CA MET A 1 -7.55 0.00 -13.26
C MET A 1 -6.89 -1.37 -13.40
N ILE A 2 -7.20 -2.16 -14.44
CA ILE A 2 -6.41 -3.35 -14.77
C ILE A 2 -5.14 -2.91 -15.49
N VAL A 3 -3.99 -3.22 -14.90
CA VAL A 3 -2.66 -2.90 -15.43
C VAL A 3 -2.14 -4.06 -16.28
N CYS A 4 -2.23 -5.31 -15.78
CA CYS A 4 -1.84 -6.50 -16.54
C CYS A 4 -3.02 -7.41 -16.80
N VAL A 5 -3.40 -7.56 -18.06
CA VAL A 5 -4.50 -8.45 -18.47
C VAL A 5 -4.09 -9.93 -18.36
N CYS A 6 -2.84 -10.28 -18.70
CA CYS A 6 -2.37 -11.68 -18.69
C CYS A 6 -2.50 -12.33 -17.31
N HIS A 7 -2.16 -11.59 -16.25
CA HIS A 7 -2.14 -12.09 -14.87
C HIS A 7 -3.21 -11.44 -14.00
N ARG A 8 -4.11 -10.65 -14.60
CA ARG A 8 -5.23 -9.97 -13.93
C ARG A 8 -4.78 -9.09 -12.76
N VAL A 9 -3.70 -8.36 -12.95
CA VAL A 9 -3.14 -7.44 -11.95
C VAL A 9 -3.77 -6.06 -12.12
N SER A 10 -4.33 -5.53 -11.04
CA SER A 10 -4.84 -4.16 -10.96
C SER A 10 -3.83 -3.19 -10.33
N ASP A 11 -4.05 -1.90 -10.51
CA ASP A 11 -3.35 -0.83 -9.77
C ASP A 11 -3.41 -1.06 -8.25
N ARG A 12 -4.57 -1.46 -7.72
CA ARG A 12 -4.76 -1.77 -6.30
C ARG A 12 -3.92 -2.96 -5.82
N ASP A 13 -3.66 -3.94 -6.68
CA ASP A 13 -2.77 -5.05 -6.35
C ASP A 13 -1.34 -4.54 -6.21
N ILE A 14 -0.88 -3.70 -7.14
CA ILE A 14 0.45 -3.07 -7.09
C ILE A 14 0.60 -2.21 -5.83
N GLU A 15 -0.38 -1.34 -5.54
CA GLU A 15 -0.39 -0.51 -4.34
C GLU A 15 -0.33 -1.33 -3.05
N ARG A 16 -1.02 -2.48 -3.03
CA ARG A 16 -1.04 -3.38 -1.89
C ARG A 16 0.34 -3.98 -1.65
N GLU A 17 1.01 -4.51 -2.66
CA GLU A 17 2.35 -5.08 -2.49
C GLU A 17 3.38 -4.04 -2.08
N VAL A 18 3.31 -2.83 -2.66
CA VAL A 18 4.15 -1.70 -2.22
C VAL A 18 3.93 -1.38 -0.74
N ARG A 19 2.67 -1.37 -0.28
CA ARG A 19 2.32 -1.15 1.13
C ARG A 19 2.82 -2.28 2.03
N HIS A 20 2.86 -3.53 1.54
CA HIS A 20 3.40 -4.67 2.27
C HIS A 20 4.93 -4.69 2.34
N GLY A 21 5.61 -3.85 1.57
CA GLY A 21 7.05 -3.69 1.70
C GLY A 21 7.83 -3.87 0.41
N CYS A 22 7.18 -4.30 -0.68
CA CYS A 22 7.82 -4.56 -1.98
C CYS A 22 8.80 -3.45 -2.35
N ALA A 23 10.08 -3.80 -2.42
CA ALA A 23 11.20 -2.88 -2.46
C ALA A 23 11.70 -2.62 -3.89
N SER A 24 11.44 -3.54 -4.81
CA SER A 24 11.81 -3.40 -6.21
C SER A 24 10.70 -3.89 -7.15
N PHE A 25 10.84 -3.55 -8.44
CA PHE A 25 9.89 -3.99 -9.45
C PHE A 25 10.06 -5.48 -9.75
N GLU A 26 11.27 -6.01 -9.67
CA GLU A 26 11.56 -7.42 -9.82
C GLU A 26 10.83 -8.26 -8.76
N GLU A 27 10.83 -7.81 -7.50
CA GLU A 27 10.03 -8.42 -6.43
C GLU A 27 8.53 -8.35 -6.74
N LEU A 28 8.05 -7.23 -7.30
CA LEU A 28 6.65 -7.10 -7.74
C LEU A 28 6.32 -8.08 -8.88
N GLN A 29 7.27 -8.33 -9.78
CA GLN A 29 7.12 -9.32 -10.85
C GLN A 29 7.09 -10.74 -10.30
N ASP A 30 7.86 -11.06 -9.27
CA ASP A 30 7.83 -12.37 -8.63
C ASP A 30 6.48 -12.62 -7.92
N GLU A 31 5.98 -11.63 -7.18
CA GLU A 31 4.72 -11.74 -6.40
C GLU A 31 3.47 -11.72 -7.29
N LEU A 32 3.36 -10.76 -8.21
CA LEU A 32 2.16 -10.54 -9.00
C LEU A 32 2.24 -11.12 -10.42
N ARG A 33 3.41 -11.60 -10.84
CA ARG A 33 3.71 -11.99 -12.23
C ARG A 33 3.54 -10.84 -13.23
N VAL A 34 3.44 -9.60 -12.78
CA VAL A 34 3.19 -8.45 -13.67
C VAL A 34 4.27 -8.35 -14.76
N ALA A 35 3.89 -8.03 -15.99
CA ALA A 35 4.81 -7.92 -17.14
C ALA A 35 5.61 -9.19 -17.54
N THR A 36 5.40 -10.35 -16.93
CA THR A 36 6.17 -11.59 -17.22
C THR A 36 5.63 -12.46 -18.36
N ALA A 37 4.50 -12.09 -18.99
CA ALA A 37 3.89 -12.84 -20.10
C ALA A 37 4.10 -12.14 -21.47
N CYS A 38 3.21 -11.21 -21.83
CA CYS A 38 3.32 -10.51 -23.12
C CYS A 38 4.13 -9.21 -23.06
N GLY A 39 4.54 -8.76 -21.87
CA GLY A 39 5.35 -7.54 -21.65
C GLY A 39 4.65 -6.20 -21.88
N ARG A 40 3.51 -6.15 -22.57
CA ARG A 40 2.84 -4.88 -23.01
C ARG A 40 2.44 -3.92 -21.88
N CYS A 41 2.30 -4.43 -20.66
CA CYS A 41 1.96 -3.62 -19.48
C CYS A 41 3.19 -3.09 -18.73
N HIS A 42 4.41 -3.41 -19.16
CA HIS A 42 5.64 -3.15 -18.41
C HIS A 42 5.75 -1.69 -17.95
N ASP A 43 5.68 -0.74 -18.88
CA ASP A 43 5.87 0.68 -18.57
C ASP A 43 4.74 1.21 -17.67
N CYS A 44 3.48 0.86 -17.99
CA CYS A 44 2.33 1.20 -17.15
C CYS A 44 2.44 0.63 -15.73
N ALA A 45 2.89 -0.62 -15.58
CA ALA A 45 3.11 -1.24 -14.29
C ALA A 45 4.25 -0.59 -13.52
N ARG A 46 5.33 -0.21 -14.22
CA ARG A 46 6.48 0.48 -13.63
C ARG A 46 6.09 1.86 -13.10
N ASP A 47 5.40 2.65 -13.90
CA ASP A 47 4.90 3.96 -13.50
C ASP A 47 3.97 3.86 -12.30
N THR A 48 3.04 2.89 -12.32
CA THR A 48 2.12 2.65 -11.20
C THR A 48 2.87 2.27 -9.92
N PHE A 49 3.89 1.41 -10.03
CA PHE A 49 4.74 1.01 -8.91
C PHE A 49 5.53 2.18 -8.33
N ASP A 50 6.15 3.00 -9.19
CA ASP A 50 6.98 4.14 -8.77
C ASP A 50 6.13 5.23 -8.10
N VAL A 51 4.93 5.51 -8.62
CA VAL A 51 3.93 6.40 -7.98
C VAL A 51 3.50 5.84 -6.62
N ALA A 52 3.15 4.55 -6.55
CA ALA A 52 2.73 3.93 -5.29
C ALA A 52 3.84 3.97 -4.23
N ARG A 53 5.11 3.79 -4.62
CA ARG A 53 6.26 3.88 -3.71
C ARG A 53 6.52 5.30 -3.23
N ALA A 54 6.38 6.30 -4.11
CA ALA A 54 6.52 7.70 -3.72
C ALA A 54 5.43 8.14 -2.73
N CYS A 55 4.22 7.60 -2.86
CA CYS A 55 3.10 7.89 -1.96
C CYS A 55 3.03 6.96 -0.73
N ARG A 56 3.95 6.02 -0.57
CA ARG A 56 3.93 5.07 0.54
C ARG A 56 4.22 5.83 1.85
N PRO A 57 3.32 5.74 2.85
CA PRO A 57 3.61 6.32 4.16
C PRO A 57 4.81 5.59 4.77
N THR A 58 5.71 6.38 5.34
CA THR A 58 6.83 5.86 6.12
C THR A 58 6.32 5.09 7.34
N ALA A 59 7.21 4.29 7.94
CA ALA A 59 6.89 3.59 9.18
C ALA A 59 6.47 4.56 10.30
N ALA A 60 7.09 5.75 10.34
CA ALA A 60 6.74 6.81 11.29
C ALA A 60 5.33 7.36 11.04
N GLU A 61 4.97 7.64 9.79
CA GLU A 61 3.62 8.12 9.42
C GLU A 61 2.55 7.06 9.71
N THR A 62 2.86 5.79 9.43
CA THR A 62 1.95 4.67 9.74
C THR A 62 1.73 4.54 11.24
N LEU A 63 2.79 4.64 12.05
CA LEU A 63 2.69 4.57 13.52
C LEU A 63 1.92 5.77 14.08
N ALA A 64 2.18 6.98 13.58
CA ALA A 64 1.47 8.18 13.99
C ALA A 64 -0.04 8.09 13.66
N ALA A 65 -0.39 7.62 12.46
CA ALA A 65 -1.78 7.41 12.07
C ALA A 65 -2.49 6.36 12.95
N ASN A 66 -1.78 5.28 13.32
CA ASN A 66 -2.31 4.26 14.22
C ASN A 66 -2.47 4.78 15.65
N ALA A 67 -1.50 5.54 16.17
CA ALA A 67 -1.56 6.15 17.50
C ALA A 67 -2.74 7.12 17.62
N ALA A 68 -3.02 7.92 16.58
CA ALA A 68 -4.16 8.85 16.55
C ALA A 68 -5.53 8.15 16.55
N ARG A 69 -5.60 6.86 16.16
CA ARG A 69 -6.82 6.05 16.16
C ARG A 69 -7.04 5.28 17.45
N VAL A 70 -6.05 5.22 18.33
CA VAL A 70 -6.16 4.57 19.65
C VAL A 70 -6.48 5.65 20.68
N ILE A 71 -7.69 5.63 21.23
CA ILE A 71 -7.99 6.40 22.44
C ILE A 71 -7.48 5.57 23.63
N PRO A 72 -6.47 6.02 24.39
CA PRO A 72 -6.04 5.30 25.57
C PRO A 72 -7.17 5.27 26.60
N ILE A 73 -7.41 4.11 27.24
CA ILE A 73 -8.48 3.94 28.23
C ILE A 73 -8.37 4.97 29.37
N ALA A 74 -7.15 5.40 29.72
CA ALA A 74 -6.91 6.46 30.70
C ALA A 74 -7.58 7.81 30.31
N ALA A 75 -7.75 8.10 29.03
CA ALA A 75 -8.43 9.32 28.56
C ALA A 75 -9.97 9.25 28.67
N LEU A 76 -10.56 8.04 28.76
CA LEU A 76 -12.00 7.89 29.03
C LEU A 76 -12.34 8.10 30.52
N ALA A 77 -11.38 7.93 31.42
CA ALA A 77 -11.62 7.98 32.86
C ALA A 77 -11.75 9.40 33.45
N THR A 78 -11.42 10.45 32.68
CA THR A 78 -11.52 11.85 33.13
C THR A 78 -12.79 12.57 32.68
N ALA A 79 -13.73 11.89 32.01
CA ALA A 79 -15.04 12.48 31.74
C ALA A 79 -15.79 12.64 33.07
N PRO A 80 -16.02 13.87 33.59
CA PRO A 80 -16.85 14.02 34.77
C PRO A 80 -18.25 13.54 34.41
N LEU A 81 -18.79 12.66 35.26
CA LEU A 81 -20.19 12.28 35.26
C LEU A 81 -21.00 13.57 35.46
N ALA A 82 -21.43 14.19 34.37
CA ALA A 82 -22.32 15.33 34.42
C ALA A 82 -23.62 14.87 35.10
N ALA A 83 -23.92 15.53 36.21
CA ALA A 83 -25.02 15.28 37.13
C ALA A 83 -26.40 15.31 36.45
#